data_AF-A0A409X8N2-F1
#
_entry.id   AF-A0A409X8N2-F1
#
_cell.length_a   1.000
_cell.length_b   1.000
_cell.length_c   1.000
_cell.angle_alpha   90.00
_cell.angle_beta   90.00
_cell.angle_gamma   90.00
#
_symmetry.space_group_name_H-M   'P 1'
#
loop_
_entity.id
_entity.type
_entity.pdbx_description
1 polymer ?
#
loop_
_entity_poly.entity_id
_entity_poly.type
_entity_poly.pdbx_seq_one_letter_code
_entity_poly.pdbx_strand_id
1 'polypeptide(L)'
;SPQKRPRPVSEPSPPSEQESPGALSSDIAIPTQRLEGVEKVPALPPLPTYRTFLPLTSIQCPQNPIPAAATASTAVSNSNVHCTESRGSHHPPVVSGSSRIYPWKVFPICDDSDPHTRSAQMKALTKLENDIGSDTLKSASHTFTWVQNEWLPDFPGFYLPGVQASPTLQDIWNEQIDGIDGRFSITMLKKHWATRWRQGNGGIKTEGTRRMKVVKLIETLSQQIMRRPLGALELSTHYMVHLSLAFY
;
A
#
# COMPACT_ATOMS: atom_id res chain seq x y z
N SER A 1 16.36 51.85 30.07
CA SER A 1 17.18 50.65 29.77
C SER A 1 17.61 50.68 28.31
N PRO A 2 18.91 50.61 27.98
CA PRO A 2 19.36 50.72 26.60
C PRO A 2 19.15 49.40 25.84
N GLN A 3 18.54 49.50 24.66
CA GLN A 3 18.32 48.39 23.73
C GLN A 3 19.65 47.89 23.17
N LYS A 4 19.98 46.63 23.51
CA LYS A 4 21.16 45.90 23.02
C LYS A 4 20.84 45.34 21.63
N ARG A 5 21.45 45.92 20.58
CA ARG A 5 21.32 45.40 19.20
C ARG A 5 22.00 44.02 19.08
N PRO A 6 21.36 43.04 18.41
CA PRO A 6 22.00 41.76 18.12
C PRO A 6 23.02 41.89 16.99
N ARG A 7 24.10 41.11 17.08
CA ARG A 7 25.18 41.03 16.09
C ARG A 7 24.75 40.19 14.87
N PRO A 8 25.25 40.48 13.66
CA PRO A 8 25.00 39.66 12.48
C PRO A 8 25.72 38.31 12.57
N VAL A 9 25.01 37.25 12.19
CA VAL A 9 25.50 35.87 12.12
C VAL A 9 26.20 35.68 10.77
N SER A 10 27.42 35.15 10.81
CA SER A 10 28.25 34.86 9.64
C SER A 10 27.68 33.71 8.81
N GLU A 11 27.65 33.94 7.50
CA GLU A 11 27.15 33.06 6.44
C GLU A 11 28.18 31.95 6.12
N PRO A 12 27.80 30.66 6.08
CA PRO A 12 28.71 29.58 5.71
C PRO A 12 28.84 29.46 4.18
N SER A 13 30.08 29.39 3.71
CA SER A 13 30.46 29.22 2.30
C SER A 13 29.99 27.87 1.71
N PRO A 14 29.66 27.82 0.40
CA PRO A 14 29.25 26.59 -0.27
C PRO A 14 30.45 25.68 -0.60
N PRO A 15 30.28 24.34 -0.57
CA PRO A 15 31.30 23.39 -0.97
C PRO A 15 31.44 23.32 -2.50
N SER A 16 32.70 23.25 -2.92
CA SER A 16 33.17 23.17 -4.30
C SER A 16 32.63 21.95 -5.05
N GLU A 17 32.18 22.21 -6.27
CA GLU A 17 31.94 21.20 -7.31
C GLU A 17 33.26 20.48 -7.64
N GLN A 18 33.22 19.14 -7.61
CA GLN A 18 34.30 18.31 -8.12
C GLN A 18 33.77 17.46 -9.26
N GLU A 19 34.04 17.95 -10.45
CA GLU A 19 33.88 17.31 -11.75
C GLU A 19 34.83 16.11 -11.87
N SER A 20 34.35 14.95 -12.33
CA SER A 20 35.22 13.93 -12.91
C SER A 20 34.47 13.09 -13.95
N PRO A 21 34.90 13.13 -15.23
CA PRO A 21 34.40 12.25 -16.27
C PRO A 21 35.25 10.98 -16.34
N GLY A 22 34.62 9.84 -16.64
CA GLY A 22 35.31 8.55 -16.72
C GLY A 22 34.51 7.56 -17.55
N ALA A 23 34.44 7.81 -18.86
CA ALA A 23 34.00 6.82 -19.83
C ALA A 23 35.05 5.72 -19.97
N LEU A 24 34.66 4.46 -19.79
CA LEU A 24 35.40 3.32 -20.32
C LEU A 24 34.43 2.34 -20.98
N SER A 25 34.55 2.34 -22.31
CA SER A 25 34.05 1.35 -23.24
C SER A 25 34.63 -0.02 -22.92
N SER A 26 33.82 -1.08 -23.04
CA SER A 26 34.31 -2.45 -23.11
C SER A 26 33.37 -3.26 -23.98
N ASP A 27 33.76 -3.38 -25.25
CA ASP A 27 33.22 -4.32 -26.22
C ASP A 27 33.37 -5.75 -25.68
N ILE A 28 32.25 -6.37 -25.32
CA ILE A 28 32.19 -7.81 -25.04
C ILE A 28 31.59 -8.48 -26.28
N ALA A 29 32.47 -9.06 -27.09
CA ALA A 29 32.10 -9.94 -28.18
C ALA A 29 31.47 -11.22 -27.62
N ILE A 30 30.18 -11.41 -27.87
CA ILE A 30 29.44 -12.63 -27.53
C ILE A 30 29.70 -13.68 -28.63
N PRO A 31 30.26 -14.86 -28.32
CA PRO A 31 30.40 -15.93 -29.29
C PRO A 31 29.05 -16.59 -29.55
N THR A 32 28.52 -16.39 -30.76
CA THR A 32 27.35 -17.11 -31.29
C THR A 32 27.73 -18.58 -31.53
N GLN A 33 27.43 -19.45 -30.57
CA GLN A 33 27.43 -20.89 -30.82
C GLN A 33 26.07 -21.33 -31.37
N ARG A 34 26.08 -21.71 -32.64
CA ARG A 34 24.99 -22.30 -33.41
C ARG A 34 24.79 -23.75 -32.94
N LEU A 35 23.76 -23.98 -32.12
CA LEU A 35 23.26 -25.30 -31.77
C LEU A 35 22.25 -25.76 -32.81
N GLU A 36 22.72 -26.49 -33.82
CA GLU A 36 21.86 -27.35 -34.63
C GLU A 36 21.79 -28.72 -33.96
N GLY A 37 20.72 -28.93 -33.21
CA GLY A 37 20.36 -30.20 -32.60
C GLY A 37 18.86 -30.38 -32.70
N VAL A 38 18.41 -30.96 -33.81
CA VAL A 38 17.02 -31.39 -34.02
C VAL A 38 16.81 -32.64 -33.16
N GLU A 39 16.46 -32.43 -31.89
CA GLU A 39 16.01 -33.52 -31.02
C GLU A 39 14.51 -33.75 -31.25
N LYS A 40 14.22 -34.93 -31.76
CA LYS A 40 12.88 -35.43 -32.08
C LYS A 40 12.09 -35.62 -30.77
N VAL A 41 11.32 -34.61 -30.41
CA VAL A 41 10.42 -34.61 -29.24
C VAL A 41 9.46 -35.81 -29.35
N PRO A 42 9.44 -36.74 -28.38
CA PRO A 42 8.45 -37.79 -28.31
C PRO A 42 7.06 -37.17 -28.15
N ALA A 43 6.11 -37.60 -28.98
CA ALA A 43 4.73 -37.18 -28.89
C ALA A 43 4.18 -37.44 -27.48
N LEU A 44 3.90 -36.36 -26.74
CA LEU A 44 3.22 -36.42 -25.45
C LEU A 44 1.83 -37.04 -25.66
N PRO A 45 1.42 -37.99 -24.81
CA PRO A 45 0.07 -38.51 -24.84
C PRO A 45 -0.94 -37.39 -24.59
N PRO A 46 -2.13 -37.43 -25.22
CA PRO A 46 -3.16 -36.43 -25.05
C PRO A 46 -3.52 -36.30 -23.58
N LEU A 47 -3.40 -35.07 -23.05
CA LEU A 47 -3.86 -34.74 -21.71
C LEU A 47 -5.35 -35.10 -21.60
N PRO A 48 -5.76 -35.89 -20.61
CA PRO A 48 -7.17 -36.17 -20.39
C PRO A 48 -7.86 -34.86 -20.02
N THR A 49 -8.76 -34.42 -20.89
CA THR A 49 -9.73 -33.36 -20.61
C THR A 49 -10.68 -33.86 -19.53
N TYR A 50 -10.24 -33.82 -18.27
CA TYR A 50 -11.12 -34.02 -17.13
C TYR A 50 -11.97 -32.77 -16.95
N ARG A 51 -13.02 -32.68 -17.77
CA ARG A 51 -14.15 -31.79 -17.53
C ARG A 51 -14.96 -32.42 -16.40
N THR A 52 -14.46 -32.31 -15.17
CA THR A 52 -15.20 -32.69 -13.97
C THR A 52 -16.32 -31.67 -13.79
N PHE A 53 -17.46 -31.94 -14.42
CA PHE A 53 -18.73 -31.36 -14.00
C PHE A 53 -19.03 -31.93 -12.62
N LEU A 54 -18.68 -31.18 -11.59
CA LEU A 54 -19.24 -31.44 -10.27
C LEU A 54 -20.74 -31.16 -10.38
N PRO A 55 -21.62 -32.14 -10.11
CA PRO A 55 -23.04 -31.87 -10.00
C PRO A 55 -23.21 -30.84 -8.89
N LEU A 56 -23.96 -29.78 -9.19
CA LEU A 56 -24.39 -28.78 -8.23
C LEU A 56 -25.39 -29.46 -7.29
N THR A 57 -24.90 -30.25 -6.33
CA THR A 57 -25.72 -30.72 -5.23
C THR A 57 -26.08 -29.50 -4.41
N SER A 58 -27.34 -29.10 -4.55
CA SER A 58 -28.02 -28.16 -3.66
C SER A 58 -27.83 -28.66 -2.23
N ILE A 59 -26.87 -28.07 -1.51
CA ILE A 59 -26.73 -28.26 -0.08
C ILE A 59 -27.89 -27.49 0.55
N GLN A 60 -28.98 -28.20 0.76
CA GLN A 60 -30.09 -27.74 1.56
C GLN A 60 -29.59 -27.71 3.01
N CYS A 61 -29.11 -26.54 3.44
CA CYS A 61 -28.76 -26.30 4.84
C CYS A 61 -29.98 -26.65 5.72
N PRO A 62 -29.82 -27.48 6.75
CA PRO A 62 -30.89 -27.71 7.72
C PRO A 62 -31.21 -26.36 8.39
N GLN A 63 -32.44 -25.88 8.19
CA GLN A 63 -33.01 -24.77 8.95
C GLN A 63 -33.19 -25.25 10.39
N ASN A 64 -32.18 -25.01 11.21
CA ASN A 64 -32.34 -25.08 12.66
C ASN A 64 -33.17 -23.86 13.09
N PRO A 65 -34.31 -24.04 13.78
CA PRO A 65 -35.03 -22.92 14.37
C PRO A 65 -34.18 -22.33 15.49
N ILE A 66 -33.60 -21.16 15.24
CA ILE A 66 -32.84 -20.40 16.23
C ILE A 66 -33.86 -19.79 17.21
N PRO A 67 -33.77 -20.07 18.53
CA PRO A 67 -34.58 -19.37 19.52
C PRO A 67 -34.23 -17.88 19.51
N ALA A 68 -35.27 -17.04 19.43
CA ALA A 68 -35.17 -15.59 19.42
C ALA A 68 -34.62 -15.07 20.75
N ALA A 69 -33.29 -15.02 20.88
CA ALA A 69 -32.62 -14.26 21.92
C ALA A 69 -32.52 -12.81 21.44
N ALA A 70 -33.40 -11.97 21.99
CA ALA A 70 -33.36 -10.52 21.82
C ALA A 70 -32.02 -9.97 22.32
N THR A 71 -31.04 -9.89 21.42
CA THR A 71 -29.81 -9.14 21.68
C THR A 71 -30.12 -7.70 21.33
N ALA A 72 -30.25 -6.86 22.35
CA ALA A 72 -30.31 -5.42 22.23
C ALA A 72 -29.03 -4.95 21.54
N SER A 73 -29.08 -4.82 20.21
CA SER A 73 -28.05 -4.13 19.44
C SER A 73 -28.20 -2.65 19.74
N THR A 74 -27.38 -2.14 20.64
CA THR A 74 -27.16 -0.70 20.79
C THR A 74 -26.62 -0.20 19.46
N ALA A 75 -27.51 0.31 18.60
CA ALA A 75 -27.15 0.92 17.33
C ALA A 75 -26.35 2.19 17.66
N VAL A 76 -25.03 2.05 17.68
CA VAL A 76 -24.12 3.19 17.79
C VAL A 76 -24.34 4.01 16.52
N SER A 77 -25.04 5.15 16.65
CA SER A 77 -25.20 6.08 15.54
C SER A 77 -23.82 6.58 15.14
N ASN A 78 -23.26 5.98 14.09
CA ASN A 78 -22.07 6.50 13.43
C ASN A 78 -22.47 7.77 12.69
N SER A 79 -22.35 8.92 13.36
CA SER A 79 -22.46 10.23 12.73
C SER A 79 -21.25 10.44 11.82
N ASN A 80 -21.31 9.90 10.60
CA ASN A 80 -20.36 10.27 9.55
C ASN A 80 -20.65 11.72 9.17
N VAL A 81 -19.74 12.61 9.54
CA VAL A 81 -19.79 14.02 9.12
C VAL A 81 -19.38 14.05 7.65
N HIS A 82 -20.36 13.96 6.76
CA HIS A 82 -20.12 14.13 5.33
C HIS A 82 -20.26 15.61 4.99
N CYS A 83 -19.13 16.28 4.76
CA CYS A 83 -19.13 17.60 4.13
C CYS A 83 -19.70 17.44 2.71
N THR A 84 -20.91 17.92 2.46
CA THR A 84 -21.49 17.95 1.12
C THR A 84 -20.79 19.05 0.33
N GLU A 85 -19.98 18.66 -0.65
CA GLU A 85 -19.23 19.57 -1.51
C GLU A 85 -20.20 20.47 -2.29
N SER A 86 -20.31 21.72 -1.88
CA SER A 86 -21.09 22.72 -2.63
C SER A 86 -20.29 23.05 -3.90
N ARG A 87 -20.83 22.62 -5.05
CA ARG A 87 -20.22 22.77 -6.39
C ARG A 87 -19.79 24.22 -6.62
N GLY A 88 -18.49 24.49 -6.48
CA GLY A 88 -17.88 25.80 -6.75
C GLY A 88 -17.18 26.46 -5.55
N SER A 89 -17.23 25.86 -4.35
CA SER A 89 -16.50 26.38 -3.20
C SER A 89 -15.05 25.88 -3.18
N HIS A 90 -14.11 26.75 -3.52
CA HIS A 90 -12.69 26.53 -3.22
C HIS A 90 -12.51 26.62 -1.70
N HIS A 91 -12.55 25.48 -1.01
CA HIS A 91 -12.28 25.43 0.42
C HIS A 91 -10.82 25.83 0.71
N PRO A 92 -10.57 26.60 1.78
CA PRO A 92 -9.22 27.00 2.14
C PRO A 92 -8.38 25.76 2.51
N PRO A 93 -7.06 25.77 2.24
CA PRO A 93 -6.19 24.68 2.65
C PRO A 93 -6.19 24.54 4.17
N VAL A 94 -6.00 23.31 4.64
CA VAL A 94 -5.97 22.98 6.06
C VAL A 94 -4.56 23.19 6.59
N VAL A 95 -4.43 24.00 7.63
CA VAL A 95 -3.16 24.19 8.35
C VAL A 95 -3.22 23.35 9.63
N SER A 96 -2.32 22.38 9.74
CA SER A 96 -2.22 21.53 10.93
C SER A 96 -1.55 22.24 12.10
N GLY A 97 -1.58 21.62 13.29
CA GLY A 97 -0.91 22.14 14.48
C GLY A 97 0.61 22.25 14.33
N SER A 98 1.22 21.49 13.42
CA SER A 98 2.64 21.56 13.07
C SER A 98 2.96 22.61 12.00
N SER A 99 2.00 23.49 11.65
CA SER A 99 2.11 24.49 10.58
C SER A 99 2.35 23.90 9.19
N ARG A 100 1.99 22.63 8.99
CA ARG A 100 2.00 22.00 7.66
C ARG A 100 0.67 22.28 6.97
N ILE A 101 0.73 22.52 5.66
CA ILE A 101 -0.42 22.87 4.85
C ILE A 101 -0.81 21.64 4.01
N TYR A 102 -2.09 21.27 4.08
CA TYR A 102 -2.69 20.19 3.31
C TYR A 102 -3.81 20.74 2.42
N PRO A 103 -3.98 20.20 1.21
CA PRO A 103 -5.19 20.45 0.43
C PRO A 103 -6.42 20.01 1.22
N TRP A 104 -7.49 20.81 1.22
CA TRP A 104 -8.74 20.49 1.92
C TRP A 104 -9.31 19.12 1.51
N LYS A 105 -9.16 18.73 0.23
CA LYS A 105 -9.59 17.42 -0.27
C LYS A 105 -8.97 16.22 0.45
N VAL A 106 -7.79 16.38 1.06
CA VAL A 106 -7.11 15.31 1.80
C VAL A 106 -7.72 15.16 3.19
N PHE A 107 -7.95 16.29 3.88
CA PHE A 107 -8.57 16.34 5.20
C PHE A 107 -9.78 17.28 5.16
N PRO A 108 -10.97 16.80 4.76
CA PRO A 108 -12.16 17.63 4.62
C PRO A 108 -12.68 18.03 6.01
N ILE A 109 -12.24 19.19 6.48
CA ILE A 109 -12.75 19.82 7.71
C ILE A 109 -13.79 20.85 7.30
N CYS A 110 -15.04 20.63 7.69
CA CYS A 110 -16.11 21.58 7.49
C CYS A 110 -15.97 22.75 8.48
N ASP A 111 -16.09 23.98 7.99
CA ASP A 111 -16.10 25.17 8.86
C ASP A 111 -17.34 25.23 9.76
N ASP A 112 -18.44 24.62 9.32
CA ASP A 112 -19.69 24.51 10.09
C ASP A 112 -19.65 23.43 11.18
N SER A 113 -18.52 22.71 11.32
CA SER A 113 -18.38 21.71 12.38
C SER A 113 -18.34 22.38 13.75
N ASP A 114 -18.92 21.71 14.75
CA ASP A 114 -18.81 22.12 16.14
C ASP A 114 -17.32 22.39 16.54
N PRO A 115 -17.01 23.51 17.22
CA PRO A 115 -15.65 23.88 17.59
C PRO A 115 -14.87 22.78 18.32
N HIS A 116 -15.56 21.97 19.14
CA HIS A 116 -14.92 20.85 19.84
C HIS A 116 -14.50 19.75 18.86
N THR A 117 -15.35 19.43 17.89
CA THR A 117 -15.05 18.47 16.81
C THR A 117 -13.86 18.96 15.97
N ARG A 118 -13.84 20.24 15.58
CA ARG A 118 -12.71 20.83 14.84
C ARG A 118 -11.40 20.74 15.63
N SER A 119 -11.42 21.05 16.93
CA SER A 119 -10.25 20.91 17.79
C SER A 119 -9.77 19.45 17.88
N ALA A 120 -10.70 18.49 17.98
CA ALA A 120 -10.37 17.06 18.00
C ALA A 120 -9.74 16.60 16.67
N GLN A 121 -10.28 17.06 15.54
CA GLN A 121 -9.75 16.82 14.20
C GLN A 121 -8.32 17.35 14.04
N MET A 122 -8.04 18.57 14.51
CA MET A 122 -6.71 19.18 14.46
C MET A 122 -5.70 18.45 15.33
N LYS A 123 -6.12 18.03 16.53
CA LYS A 123 -5.28 17.23 17.43
C LYS A 123 -4.96 15.87 16.83
N ALA A 124 -5.96 15.19 16.26
CA ALA A 124 -5.78 13.90 15.61
C ALA A 124 -4.91 13.99 14.35
N LEU A 125 -5.06 15.05 13.54
CA LEU A 125 -4.21 15.31 12.39
C LEU A 125 -2.74 15.48 12.82
N THR A 126 -2.50 16.31 13.83
CA THR A 126 -1.14 16.53 14.37
C THR A 126 -0.54 15.24 14.92
N LYS A 127 -1.35 14.39 15.57
CA LYS A 127 -0.90 13.06 16.01
C LYS A 127 -0.52 12.17 14.82
N LEU A 128 -1.36 12.13 13.78
CA LEU A 128 -1.12 11.33 12.60
C LEU A 128 0.18 11.73 11.87
N GLU A 129 0.44 13.04 11.79
CA GLU A 129 1.69 13.58 11.26
C GLU A 129 2.92 13.12 12.04
N ASN A 130 2.83 13.07 13.36
CA ASN A 130 3.93 12.59 14.21
C ASN A 130 4.15 11.08 14.05
N ASP A 131 3.07 10.32 13.86
CA ASP A 131 3.13 8.85 13.79
C ASP A 131 3.63 8.34 12.43
N ILE A 132 3.26 9.01 11.33
CA ILE A 132 3.55 8.56 9.95
C ILE A 132 4.58 9.46 9.25
N GLY A 133 4.65 10.74 9.63
CA GLY A 133 5.46 11.75 8.96
C GLY A 133 4.63 12.64 8.03
N SER A 134 4.89 13.95 8.07
CA SER A 134 4.16 14.92 7.24
C SER A 134 4.38 14.71 5.75
N ASP A 135 5.57 14.27 5.35
CA ASP A 135 5.95 14.13 3.95
C ASP A 135 5.22 12.96 3.30
N THR A 136 5.15 11.83 4.01
CA THR A 136 4.38 10.65 3.60
C THR A 136 2.88 10.96 3.47
N LEU A 137 2.31 11.75 4.39
CA LEU A 137 0.91 12.19 4.29
C LEU A 137 0.65 13.12 3.10
N LYS A 138 1.64 13.95 2.71
CA LYS A 138 1.52 14.86 1.56
C LYS A 138 1.68 14.15 0.23
N SER A 139 2.59 13.19 0.15
CA SER A 139 2.77 12.36 -1.05
C SER A 139 1.64 11.36 -1.24
N ALA A 140 0.88 11.08 -0.18
CA ALA A 140 -0.20 10.13 -0.23
C ALA A 140 -1.36 10.62 -1.11
N SER A 141 -1.84 9.78 -2.01
CA SER A 141 -3.00 10.03 -2.87
C SER A 141 -4.34 9.74 -2.17
N HIS A 142 -4.34 9.65 -0.84
CA HIS A 142 -5.52 9.33 -0.03
C HIS A 142 -6.34 10.57 0.34
N THR A 143 -7.65 10.40 0.32
CA THR A 143 -8.59 11.25 1.06
C THR A 143 -8.81 10.62 2.43
N PHE A 144 -8.99 11.42 3.47
CA PHE A 144 -9.31 10.94 4.80
C PHE A 144 -10.75 11.28 5.18
N THR A 145 -11.37 10.40 5.95
CA THR A 145 -12.70 10.58 6.51
C THR A 145 -12.60 10.64 8.03
N TRP A 146 -13.39 11.52 8.64
CA TRP A 146 -13.44 11.63 10.10
C TRP A 146 -14.47 10.65 10.65
N VAL A 147 -13.98 9.61 11.34
CA VAL A 147 -14.83 8.53 11.88
C VAL A 147 -14.42 8.28 13.32
N GLN A 148 -15.36 8.34 14.26
CA GLN A 148 -15.13 7.99 15.67
C GLN A 148 -13.90 8.69 16.30
N ASN A 149 -13.76 9.99 16.07
CA ASN A 149 -12.63 10.81 16.54
C ASN A 149 -11.25 10.42 15.99
N GLU A 150 -11.20 9.74 14.84
CA GLU A 150 -9.97 9.33 14.16
C GLU A 150 -10.06 9.68 12.66
N TRP A 151 -8.91 10.03 12.07
CA TRP A 151 -8.78 10.18 10.62
C TRP A 151 -8.52 8.82 9.98
N LEU A 152 -9.45 8.32 9.16
CA LEU A 152 -9.32 7.06 8.44
C LEU A 152 -9.07 7.32 6.95
N PRO A 153 -8.05 6.72 6.33
CA PRO A 153 -7.84 6.85 4.90
C PRO A 153 -8.97 6.14 4.17
N ASP A 154 -9.51 6.80 3.16
CA ASP A 154 -10.37 6.18 2.18
C ASP A 154 -9.52 5.23 1.32
N PHE A 155 -9.91 3.96 1.31
CA PHE A 155 -9.22 2.91 0.59
C PHE A 155 -10.20 2.32 -0.44
N PRO A 156 -10.19 2.82 -1.69
CA PRO A 156 -11.18 2.44 -2.68
C PRO A 156 -11.07 0.96 -3.10
N GLY A 157 -9.88 0.37 -2.95
CA GLY A 157 -9.61 -1.00 -3.30
C GLY A 157 -8.13 -1.26 -3.49
N PHE A 158 -7.79 -2.53 -3.64
CA PHE A 158 -6.43 -2.92 -3.98
C PHE A 158 -6.05 -2.46 -5.39
N TYR A 159 -4.76 -2.32 -5.63
CA TYR A 159 -4.20 -1.99 -6.93
C TYR A 159 -4.63 -3.01 -7.99
N LEU A 160 -5.10 -2.49 -9.12
CA LEU A 160 -5.48 -3.25 -10.31
C LEU A 160 -4.79 -2.61 -11.50
N PRO A 161 -3.86 -3.31 -12.18
CA PRO A 161 -3.21 -2.75 -13.36
C PRO A 161 -4.23 -2.64 -14.49
N GLY A 162 -4.64 -1.42 -14.82
CA GLY A 162 -5.50 -1.13 -15.99
C GLY A 162 -6.78 -1.98 -16.14
N VAL A 163 -7.41 -1.88 -17.31
CA VAL A 163 -8.63 -2.62 -17.61
C VAL A 163 -8.25 -4.06 -18.01
N GLN A 164 -8.71 -5.04 -17.23
CA GLN A 164 -8.56 -6.49 -17.45
C GLN A 164 -7.20 -7.14 -17.18
N ALA A 165 -6.19 -6.43 -16.67
CA ALA A 165 -4.97 -7.11 -16.22
C ALA A 165 -5.05 -7.52 -14.74
N SER A 166 -4.49 -8.69 -14.45
CA SER A 166 -4.30 -9.13 -13.06
C SER A 166 -3.00 -8.53 -12.52
N PRO A 167 -2.95 -8.15 -11.23
CA PRO A 167 -1.72 -7.67 -10.61
C PRO A 167 -0.64 -8.75 -10.67
N THR A 168 0.59 -8.35 -10.95
CA THR A 168 1.74 -9.25 -10.89
C THR A 168 2.06 -9.59 -9.42
N LEU A 169 2.87 -10.63 -9.21
CA LEU A 169 3.37 -10.93 -7.85
C LEU A 169 4.15 -9.76 -7.26
N GLN A 170 4.89 -9.05 -8.12
CA GLN A 170 5.66 -7.87 -7.74
C GLN A 170 4.74 -6.73 -7.29
N ASP A 171 3.65 -6.47 -8.01
CA ASP A 171 2.67 -5.46 -7.61
C ASP A 171 2.02 -5.81 -6.26
N ILE A 172 1.65 -7.08 -6.05
CA ILE A 172 1.07 -7.51 -4.77
C ILE A 172 2.07 -7.32 -3.62
N TRP A 173 3.36 -7.60 -3.86
CA TRP A 173 4.39 -7.44 -2.86
C TRP A 173 4.68 -5.96 -2.56
N ASN A 174 4.84 -5.13 -3.58
CA ASN A 174 5.08 -3.70 -3.45
C ASN A 174 3.90 -3.02 -2.74
N GLU A 175 2.66 -3.34 -3.11
CA GLU A 175 1.48 -2.84 -2.40
C GLU A 175 1.49 -3.25 -0.91
N GLN A 176 1.95 -4.46 -0.61
CA GLN A 176 2.00 -4.95 0.77
C GLN A 176 3.05 -4.21 1.61
N ILE A 177 4.22 -3.89 1.05
CA ILE A 177 5.39 -3.36 1.78
C ILE A 177 5.53 -1.84 1.66
N ASP A 178 5.57 -1.32 0.44
CA ASP A 178 5.92 0.07 0.14
C ASP A 178 4.69 0.93 -0.21
N GLY A 179 3.67 0.30 -0.80
CA GLY A 179 2.54 0.99 -1.42
C GLY A 179 2.74 1.16 -2.93
N ILE A 180 1.67 1.52 -3.64
CA ILE A 180 1.68 1.73 -5.10
C ILE A 180 0.87 2.99 -5.41
N ASP A 181 1.29 3.79 -6.41
CA ASP A 181 0.61 5.01 -6.88
C ASP A 181 0.33 6.05 -5.77
N GLY A 182 1.32 6.23 -4.89
CA GLY A 182 1.19 7.12 -3.73
C GLY A 182 0.17 6.63 -2.69
N ARG A 183 -0.27 5.38 -2.74
CA ARG A 183 -1.12 4.80 -1.70
C ARG A 183 -0.26 4.25 -0.58
N PHE A 184 -0.79 4.22 0.64
CA PHE A 184 -0.12 3.57 1.76
C PHE A 184 -0.01 2.06 1.53
N SER A 185 1.10 1.50 2.02
CA SER A 185 1.27 0.06 2.03
C SER A 185 0.25 -0.63 2.94
N ILE A 186 -0.08 -1.88 2.64
CA ILE A 186 -1.00 -2.65 3.48
C ILE A 186 -0.42 -2.87 4.89
N THR A 187 0.91 -2.97 5.03
CA THR A 187 1.56 -3.03 6.35
C THR A 187 1.35 -1.76 7.15
N MET A 188 1.55 -0.58 6.54
CA MET A 188 1.28 0.71 7.19
C MET A 188 -0.20 0.85 7.56
N LEU A 189 -1.11 0.49 6.65
CA LEU A 189 -2.55 0.54 6.90
C LEU A 189 -2.95 -0.33 8.10
N LYS A 190 -2.41 -1.55 8.19
CA LYS A 190 -2.63 -2.44 9.34
C LYS A 190 -2.02 -1.89 10.63
N LYS A 191 -0.83 -1.29 10.56
CA LYS A 191 -0.11 -0.78 11.73
C LYS A 191 -0.88 0.35 12.41
N HIS A 192 -1.39 1.31 11.64
CA HIS A 192 -2.03 2.51 12.20
C HIS A 192 -3.54 2.35 12.38
N TRP A 193 -4.24 1.68 11.46
CA TRP A 193 -5.71 1.57 11.49
C TRP A 193 -6.26 0.15 11.69
N ALA A 194 -5.38 -0.85 11.87
CA ALA A 194 -5.76 -2.26 12.07
C ALA A 194 -6.68 -2.80 10.97
N THR A 195 -7.93 -3.11 11.30
CA THR A 195 -8.97 -3.58 10.37
C THR A 195 -9.94 -2.47 9.95
N ARG A 196 -9.86 -1.28 10.57
CA ARG A 196 -10.81 -0.17 10.37
C ARG A 196 -10.68 0.49 8.99
N TRP A 197 -9.49 0.46 8.38
CA TRP A 197 -9.29 0.99 7.03
C TRP A 197 -10.04 0.23 5.93
N ARG A 198 -10.61 -0.96 6.22
CA ARG A 198 -11.40 -1.77 5.27
C ARG A 198 -12.91 -1.65 5.47
N GLN A 199 -13.39 -0.59 6.11
CA GLN A 199 -14.80 -0.44 6.41
C GLN A 199 -15.63 -0.29 5.12
N GLY A 200 -16.84 -0.86 5.12
CA GLY A 200 -17.84 -0.64 4.07
C GLY A 200 -17.72 -1.47 2.78
N ASN A 201 -16.63 -2.21 2.54
CA ASN A 201 -16.44 -2.94 1.27
C ASN A 201 -16.14 -4.43 1.48
N GLY A 202 -17.14 -5.28 1.23
CA GLY A 202 -17.00 -6.74 1.31
C GLY A 202 -15.97 -7.30 0.32
N GLY A 203 -15.84 -6.70 -0.86
CA GLY A 203 -14.86 -7.10 -1.88
C GLY A 203 -13.42 -6.97 -1.38
N ILE A 204 -13.11 -5.92 -0.62
CA ILE A 204 -11.79 -5.70 -0.02
C ILE A 204 -11.44 -6.83 0.98
N LYS A 205 -12.41 -7.37 1.71
CA LYS A 205 -12.14 -8.47 2.66
C LYS A 205 -11.75 -9.76 1.94
N THR A 206 -12.51 -10.12 0.92
CA THR A 206 -12.25 -11.33 0.10
C THR A 206 -10.92 -11.22 -0.63
N GLU A 207 -10.68 -10.09 -1.32
CA GLU A 207 -9.45 -9.89 -2.06
C GLU A 207 -8.22 -9.81 -1.15
N GLY A 208 -8.36 -9.15 0.02
CA GLY A 208 -7.29 -9.09 1.01
C GLY A 208 -6.91 -10.47 1.55
N THR A 209 -7.87 -11.38 1.68
CA THR A 209 -7.61 -12.77 2.08
C THR A 209 -6.87 -13.53 0.97
N ARG A 210 -7.23 -13.31 -0.29
CA ARG A 210 -6.55 -13.90 -1.45
C ARG A 210 -5.10 -13.42 -1.54
N ARG A 211 -4.86 -12.10 -1.49
CA ARG A 211 -3.51 -11.51 -1.53
C ARG A 211 -2.66 -11.95 -0.33
N MET A 212 -3.26 -12.10 0.85
CA MET A 212 -2.56 -12.60 2.04
C MET A 212 -1.97 -14.00 1.84
N LYS A 213 -2.65 -14.89 1.08
CA LYS A 213 -2.10 -16.22 0.76
C LYS A 213 -0.85 -16.11 -0.13
N VAL A 214 -0.88 -15.20 -1.10
CA VAL A 214 0.25 -14.93 -2.00
C VAL A 214 1.44 -14.36 -1.21
N VAL A 215 1.20 -13.36 -0.37
CA VAL A 215 2.24 -12.77 0.50
C VAL A 215 2.90 -13.82 1.39
N LYS A 216 2.10 -14.66 2.06
CA LYS A 216 2.62 -15.76 2.89
C LYS A 216 3.46 -16.77 2.11
N LEU A 217 3.07 -17.05 0.86
CA LEU A 217 3.84 -17.93 -0.01
C LEU A 217 5.20 -17.31 -0.35
N ILE A 218 5.22 -16.01 -0.70
CA ILE A 218 6.46 -15.27 -0.97
C ILE A 218 7.38 -15.29 0.26
N GLU A 219 6.84 -15.00 1.46
CA GLU A 219 7.59 -15.05 2.72
C GLU A 219 8.13 -16.45 3.04
N THR A 220 7.36 -17.50 2.75
CA THR A 220 7.81 -18.88 2.99
C THR A 220 8.95 -19.26 2.05
N LEU A 221 8.83 -18.92 0.76
CA LEU A 221 9.86 -19.20 -0.23
C LEU A 221 11.15 -18.43 0.06
N SER A 222 11.06 -17.16 0.46
CA SER A 222 12.24 -16.36 0.82
C SER A 222 12.98 -16.94 2.03
N GLN A 223 12.24 -17.41 3.05
CA GLN A 223 12.84 -18.10 4.20
C GLN A 223 13.47 -19.44 3.83
N GLN A 224 12.86 -20.21 2.93
CA GLN A 224 13.43 -21.49 2.47
C GLN A 224 14.74 -21.30 1.71
N ILE A 225 14.81 -20.27 0.86
CA ILE A 225 16.03 -19.94 0.12
C ILE A 225 17.16 -19.59 1.09
N MET A 226 16.89 -18.76 2.11
CA MET A 226 17.88 -18.40 3.14
C MET A 226 18.34 -19.57 4.02
N ARG A 227 17.50 -20.60 4.20
CA ARG A 227 17.83 -21.77 5.04
C ARG A 227 18.62 -22.87 4.33
N ARG A 228 18.76 -22.82 3.00
CA ARG A 228 19.56 -23.83 2.29
C ARG A 228 21.05 -23.58 2.56
N PRO A 229 21.78 -24.56 3.13
CA PRO A 229 23.20 -24.39 3.44
C PRO A 229 24.00 -24.15 2.16
N LEU A 230 24.89 -23.16 2.20
CA LEU A 230 25.70 -22.63 1.08
C LEU A 230 26.59 -23.68 0.37
N GLY A 231 26.68 -24.91 0.85
CA GLY A 231 27.53 -25.96 0.28
C GLY A 231 27.08 -26.55 -1.06
N ALA A 232 25.96 -26.10 -1.64
CA ALA A 232 25.42 -26.64 -2.90
C ALA A 232 25.22 -25.59 -4.01
N LEU A 233 25.79 -24.39 -3.89
CA LEU A 233 25.40 -23.24 -4.71
C LEU A 233 26.57 -22.40 -5.26
N GLU A 234 27.59 -23.04 -5.85
CA GLU A 234 28.49 -22.29 -6.76
C GLU A 234 27.80 -21.86 -8.07
N LEU A 235 26.60 -22.35 -8.37
CA LEU A 235 25.83 -21.99 -9.57
C LEU A 235 24.63 -21.04 -9.33
N SER A 236 24.39 -20.58 -8.10
CA SER A 236 23.12 -19.87 -7.77
C SER A 236 23.28 -18.41 -7.34
N THR A 237 24.49 -17.88 -7.23
CA THR A 237 24.73 -16.45 -6.98
C THR A 237 24.21 -15.57 -8.13
N HIS A 238 24.15 -16.11 -9.35
CA HIS A 238 23.62 -15.39 -10.51
C HIS A 238 22.08 -15.17 -10.47
N TYR A 239 21.33 -15.94 -9.67
CA TYR A 239 19.87 -15.81 -9.55
C TYR A 239 19.45 -14.87 -8.42
N MET A 240 20.27 -14.65 -7.39
CA MET A 240 19.93 -13.76 -6.27
C MET A 240 20.07 -12.28 -6.63
N VAL A 241 21.06 -11.92 -7.46
CA VAL A 241 21.18 -10.58 -8.03
C VAL A 241 20.00 -10.29 -8.97
N HIS A 242 19.52 -11.30 -9.71
CA HIS A 242 18.33 -11.18 -10.54
C HIS A 242 17.01 -11.12 -9.75
N LEU A 243 16.90 -11.68 -8.54
CA LEU A 243 15.70 -11.53 -7.71
C LEU A 243 15.71 -10.24 -6.87
N SER A 244 16.86 -9.63 -6.61
CA SER A 244 16.89 -8.25 -6.09
C SER A 244 16.70 -7.20 -7.19
N LEU A 245 17.13 -7.48 -8.43
CA LEU A 245 16.92 -6.60 -9.61
C LEU A 245 15.63 -6.87 -10.39
N ALA A 246 14.96 -8.01 -10.23
CA ALA A 246 13.61 -8.22 -10.79
C ALA A 246 12.52 -7.57 -9.92
N PHE A 247 12.91 -7.08 -8.74
CA PHE A 247 12.02 -6.48 -7.76
C PHE A 247 12.35 -4.98 -7.54
N TYR A 248 13.27 -4.39 -8.31
CA TYR A 248 13.60 -2.95 -8.38
C TYR A 248 13.60 -2.49 -9.84
#